data_AF-A0AAN8Z5N2-F1
#
_entry.id   AF-A0AAN8Z5N2-F1
#
_cell.length_a   1.000
_cell.length_b   1.000
_cell.length_c   1.000
_cell.angle_alpha   90.00
_cell.angle_beta   90.00
_cell.angle_gamma   90.00
#
_symmetry.space_group_name_H-M   'P 1'
#
loop_
_entity.id
_entity.type
_entity.pdbx_description
1 polymer ?
#
loop_
_entity_poly.entity_id
_entity_poly.type
_entity_poly.pdbx_seq_one_letter_code
_entity_poly.pdbx_strand_id
1 'polypeptide(L)'
;MGAMVVGKAETCFPTEKIGKEEDQPIVLGKGKRKVPMDERDSWGTLHRSYMGTFNDVRTIKDFDNMYFKNLRLGLGLFWSDHALFSNPRTRPFVNLYADNQTAFFKAYSLVMEKLNVLQVKTGKNGEIRHRCDSFKTININ
;
A
#
# COMPACT_ATOMS: atom_id res chain seq x y z
N MET A 1 -6.66 -3.56 3.28
CA MET A 1 -6.42 -3.51 1.82
C MET A 1 -7.15 -2.37 1.12
N GLY A 2 -8.35 -1.93 1.54
CA GLY A 2 -8.98 -0.74 0.94
C GLY A 2 -8.20 0.58 1.05
N ALA A 3 -7.16 0.67 1.88
CA ALA A 3 -6.25 1.82 1.92
C ALA A 3 -5.24 1.84 0.75
N MET A 4 -5.08 0.73 0.03
CA MET A 4 -4.18 0.63 -1.14
C MET A 4 -4.76 1.30 -2.39
N VAL A 5 -5.97 1.87 -2.31
CA VAL A 5 -6.60 2.65 -3.38
C VAL A 5 -5.71 3.83 -3.81
N VAL A 6 -4.97 4.42 -2.87
CA VAL A 6 -4.02 5.52 -3.15
C VAL A 6 -2.64 5.13 -2.64
N GLY A 7 -1.61 5.71 -3.23
CA GLY A 7 -0.22 5.59 -2.76
C GLY A 7 0.70 4.87 -3.73
N LYS A 8 1.94 4.70 -3.29
CA LYS A 8 3.00 4.03 -4.05
C LYS A 8 3.47 2.79 -3.30
N ALA A 9 3.81 1.77 -4.07
CA ALA A 9 4.64 0.67 -3.63
C ALA A 9 6.04 0.84 -4.18
N GLU A 10 7.02 0.44 -3.40
CA GLU A 10 8.41 0.46 -3.79
C GLU A 10 8.83 -0.92 -4.25
N THR A 11 9.70 -0.98 -5.24
CA THR A 11 10.35 -2.24 -5.60
C THR A 11 11.38 -2.58 -4.53
N CYS A 12 11.13 -3.61 -3.74
CA CYS A 12 12.18 -4.23 -2.94
C CYS A 12 13.17 -4.89 -3.91
N PHE A 13 14.27 -4.21 -4.25
CA PHE A 13 15.41 -4.88 -4.86
C PHE A 13 16.01 -5.83 -3.81
N PRO A 14 16.06 -7.15 -4.04
CA PRO A 14 16.92 -8.01 -3.26
C PRO A 14 18.34 -7.59 -3.58
N THR A 15 19.07 -7.02 -2.62
CA THR A 15 20.52 -7.05 -2.69
C THR A 15 20.91 -8.52 -2.58
N GLU A 16 21.39 -9.08 -3.70
CA GLU A 16 22.08 -10.36 -3.76
C GLU A 16 21.17 -11.61 -3.64
N LYS A 17 20.80 -12.21 -4.78
CA LYS A 17 21.25 -13.56 -5.22
C LYS A 17 20.69 -13.84 -6.62
N ILE A 18 21.61 -13.94 -7.58
CA ILE A 18 21.35 -14.46 -8.92
C ILE A 18 20.96 -15.93 -8.78
N GLY A 19 19.77 -16.27 -9.25
CA GLY A 19 19.35 -17.65 -9.50
C GLY A 19 18.74 -18.38 -8.32
N LYS A 20 17.45 -18.16 -8.06
CA LYS A 20 16.44 -19.22 -7.91
C LYS A 20 15.10 -18.70 -8.40
N GLU A 21 14.51 -19.45 -9.31
CA GLU A 21 13.21 -19.22 -9.94
C GLU A 21 12.09 -19.41 -8.92
N GLU A 22 11.75 -18.34 -8.19
CA GLU A 22 10.42 -18.13 -7.57
C GLU A 22 10.20 -16.69 -7.07
N ASP A 23 10.82 -15.70 -7.74
CA ASP A 23 10.50 -14.29 -7.48
C ASP A 23 9.15 -13.98 -8.13
N GLN A 24 8.08 -13.99 -7.34
CA GLN A 24 6.75 -13.61 -7.80
C GLN A 24 6.83 -12.20 -8.40
N PRO A 25 6.62 -12.05 -9.72
CA PRO A 25 6.72 -10.74 -10.33
C PRO A 25 5.61 -9.86 -9.76
N ILE A 26 5.96 -8.63 -9.40
CA ILE A 26 5.00 -7.53 -9.47
C ILE A 26 4.31 -7.71 -10.83
N VAL A 27 3.01 -8.00 -10.84
CA VAL A 27 2.27 -8.13 -12.09
C VAL A 27 2.20 -6.71 -12.67
N LEU A 28 3.26 -6.34 -13.41
CA LEU A 28 3.27 -5.19 -14.27
C LEU A 28 2.20 -5.49 -15.33
N GLY A 29 1.00 -4.98 -15.09
CA GLY A 29 -0.12 -5.07 -16.02
C GLY A 29 0.41 -4.83 -17.43
N LYS A 30 0.20 -5.83 -18.31
CA LYS A 30 0.63 -5.91 -19.72
C LYS A 30 1.25 -4.61 -20.25
N GLY A 31 2.56 -4.44 -20.01
CA GLY A 31 3.26 -3.23 -20.39
C GLY A 31 4.64 -3.20 -19.75
N LYS A 32 5.63 -3.80 -20.44
CA LYS A 32 7.03 -3.59 -20.11
C LYS A 32 7.39 -2.13 -20.39
N ARG A 33 7.08 -1.21 -19.49
CA ARG A 33 7.70 0.12 -19.52
C ARG A 33 9.16 -0.09 -19.16
N LYS A 34 10.05 0.11 -20.15
CA LYS A 34 11.49 0.24 -19.90
C LYS A 34 11.67 1.33 -18.85
N VAL A 35 12.32 0.98 -17.75
CA VAL A 35 12.66 1.95 -16.72
C VAL A 35 14.02 2.54 -17.10
N PRO A 36 14.17 3.88 -17.15
CA PRO A 36 15.46 4.48 -17.42
C PRO A 36 16.45 4.06 -16.33
N MET A 37 17.59 3.49 -16.74
CA MET A 37 18.74 3.25 -15.88
C MET A 37 19.53 4.57 -15.76
N ASP A 38 19.71 5.00 -14.51
CA ASP A 38 20.62 6.05 -14.00
C ASP A 38 20.80 7.35 -14.80
N GLU A 39 20.30 8.45 -14.23
CA GLU A 39 20.83 9.79 -14.48
C GLU A 39 21.63 10.23 -13.25
N ARG A 40 22.91 10.51 -13.43
CA ARG A 40 23.82 10.97 -12.37
C ARG A 40 23.52 12.45 -12.12
N ASP A 41 23.28 12.86 -10.88
CA ASP A 41 23.11 14.28 -10.59
C ASP A 41 24.43 15.05 -10.76
N SER A 42 24.35 16.38 -10.82
CA SER A 42 25.51 17.26 -11.04
C SER A 42 26.58 17.21 -9.92
N TRP A 43 26.33 16.44 -8.86
CA TRP A 43 27.23 16.26 -7.72
C TRP A 43 27.81 14.85 -7.62
N GLY A 44 27.49 13.96 -8.57
CA GLY A 44 28.02 12.60 -8.60
C GLY A 44 27.43 11.66 -7.55
N THR A 45 26.31 12.04 -6.93
CA THR A 45 25.64 11.23 -5.90
C THR A 45 24.86 10.11 -6.58
N LEU A 46 25.09 8.86 -6.14
CA LEU A 46 24.20 7.75 -6.46
C LEU A 46 22.89 7.96 -5.71
N HIS A 47 21.95 8.67 -6.33
CA HIS A 47 20.56 8.58 -5.92
C HIS A 47 20.11 7.16 -6.21
N ARG A 48 19.91 6.36 -5.16
CA ARG A 48 19.07 5.16 -5.26
C ARG A 48 17.74 5.66 -5.79
N SER A 49 17.49 5.48 -7.08
CA SER A 49 16.20 5.75 -7.69
C SER A 49 15.23 4.82 -6.98
N TYR A 50 14.49 5.38 -6.01
CA TYR A 50 13.39 4.71 -5.37
C TYR A 50 12.35 4.50 -6.46
N MET A 51 12.47 3.38 -7.19
CA MET A 51 11.52 2.96 -8.20
C MET A 51 10.25 2.55 -7.48
N GLY A 52 9.37 3.53 -7.29
CA GLY A 52 8.01 3.32 -6.79
C GLY A 52 7.02 3.30 -7.95
N THR A 53 6.08 2.36 -7.93
CA THR A 53 4.91 2.36 -8.82
C THR A 53 3.65 2.64 -8.00
N PHE A 54 2.61 3.17 -8.64
CA PHE A 54 1.35 3.44 -7.96
C PHE A 54 0.56 2.16 -7.73
N ASN A 55 -0.13 2.08 -6.59
CA ASN A 55 -0.96 0.93 -6.22
C ASN A 55 -2.21 0.81 -7.11
N ASP A 56 -2.78 1.93 -7.54
CA ASP A 56 -3.81 2.00 -8.58
C ASP A 56 -3.22 2.64 -9.85
N VAL A 57 -3.26 1.89 -10.95
CA VAL A 57 -2.70 2.32 -12.25
C VAL A 57 -3.64 3.25 -13.03
N ARG A 58 -4.90 3.40 -12.63
CA ARG A 58 -5.92 4.20 -13.32
C ARG A 58 -6.18 5.51 -12.60
N THR A 59 -6.40 5.48 -11.30
CA THR A 59 -6.78 6.65 -10.49
C THR A 59 -5.81 6.85 -9.33
N ILE A 60 -4.58 7.18 -9.70
CA ILE A 60 -3.41 7.26 -8.82
C ILE A 60 -3.61 8.11 -7.55
N LYS A 61 -4.41 9.18 -7.64
CA LYS A 61 -4.59 10.17 -6.58
C LYS A 61 -5.98 10.15 -5.95
N ASP A 62 -6.92 9.44 -6.57
CA ASP A 62 -8.32 9.51 -6.18
C ASP A 62 -8.65 8.33 -5.29
N PHE A 63 -9.27 8.62 -4.15
CA PHE A 63 -9.78 7.57 -3.28
C PHE A 63 -11.15 7.12 -3.77
N ASP A 64 -11.17 6.18 -4.72
CA ASP A 64 -12.36 5.67 -5.38
C ASP A 64 -12.42 4.13 -5.39
N ASN A 65 -13.37 3.54 -6.11
CA ASN A 65 -13.50 2.09 -6.20
C ASN A 65 -12.76 1.45 -7.39
N MET A 66 -11.97 2.22 -8.14
CA MET A 66 -11.26 1.74 -9.32
C MET A 66 -10.25 0.63 -8.96
N TYR A 67 -9.66 0.70 -7.77
CA TYR A 67 -8.82 -0.36 -7.22
C TYR A 67 -9.50 -1.72 -7.28
N PHE A 68 -10.76 -1.84 -6.82
CA PHE A 68 -11.50 -3.11 -6.87
C PHE A 68 -11.88 -3.53 -8.30
N LYS A 69 -12.13 -2.57 -9.20
CA LYS A 69 -12.33 -2.86 -10.63
C LYS A 69 -11.04 -3.40 -11.27
N ASN A 70 -9.88 -2.89 -10.86
CA ASN A 70 -8.58 -3.37 -11.33
C ASN A 70 -8.28 -4.79 -10.85
N LEU A 71 -8.68 -5.16 -9.62
CA LEU A 71 -8.49 -6.52 -9.11
C LEU A 71 -9.23 -7.58 -9.95
N ARG A 72 -10.44 -7.27 -10.43
CA ARG A 72 -11.20 -8.16 -11.34
C ARG A 72 -10.49 -8.40 -12.67
N LEU A 73 -9.66 -7.45 -13.10
CA LEU A 73 -8.89 -7.52 -14.34
C LEU A 73 -7.50 -8.15 -14.14
N GLY A 74 -7.17 -8.58 -12.91
CA GLY A 74 -5.83 -9.08 -12.59
C GLY A 74 -4.76 -7.99 -12.63
N LEU A 75 -5.15 -6.74 -12.38
CA LEU A 75 -4.25 -5.57 -12.34
C LEU A 75 -3.91 -5.17 -10.89
N GLY A 76 -4.00 -6.10 -9.94
CA GLY A 76 -3.49 -5.88 -8.58
C GLY A 76 -1.97 -5.76 -8.61
N LEU A 77 -1.39 -4.97 -7.72
CA LEU A 77 0.05 -4.76 -7.75
C LEU A 77 0.79 -5.84 -6.94
N PHE A 78 0.25 -6.15 -5.76
CA PHE A 78 0.83 -7.14 -4.84
C PHE A 78 0.17 -8.50 -4.97
N TRP A 79 0.86 -9.55 -4.51
CA TRP A 79 0.25 -10.87 -4.37
C TRP A 79 -0.97 -10.86 -3.44
N SER A 80 -0.94 -10.05 -2.36
CA SER A 80 -2.08 -9.87 -1.46
C SER A 80 -3.31 -9.28 -2.16
N ASP A 81 -3.12 -8.42 -3.15
CA ASP A 81 -4.21 -7.85 -3.95
C ASP A 81 -4.89 -8.92 -4.80
N HIS A 82 -4.08 -9.78 -5.43
CA HIS A 82 -4.57 -10.91 -6.21
C HIS A 82 -5.29 -11.94 -5.33
N ALA A 83 -4.75 -12.20 -4.13
CA ALA A 83 -5.35 -13.10 -3.15
C ALA A 83 -6.77 -12.66 -2.76
N LEU A 84 -7.04 -11.35 -2.76
CA LEU A 84 -8.37 -10.82 -2.43
C LEU A 84 -9.44 -11.21 -3.46
N PHE A 85 -9.08 -11.28 -4.74
CA PHE A 85 -10.01 -11.70 -5.79
C PHE A 85 -10.03 -13.22 -6.00
N SER A 86 -8.88 -13.89 -5.86
CA SER A 86 -8.80 -15.34 -6.08
C SER A 86 -9.43 -16.16 -4.95
N ASN A 87 -9.43 -15.66 -3.72
CA ASN A 87 -10.02 -16.36 -2.58
C ASN A 87 -11.57 -16.28 -2.60
N PRO A 88 -12.29 -17.42 -2.58
CA PRO A 88 -13.75 -17.44 -2.62
C PRO A 88 -14.45 -16.66 -1.50
N ARG A 89 -13.81 -16.51 -0.34
CA ARG A 89 -14.38 -15.79 0.81
C ARG A 89 -14.37 -14.29 0.62
N THR A 90 -13.37 -13.76 -0.08
CA THR A 90 -13.16 -12.31 -0.26
C THR A 90 -13.68 -11.81 -1.60
N ARG A 91 -13.72 -12.68 -2.62
CA ARG A 91 -14.18 -12.36 -3.98
C ARG A 91 -15.56 -11.67 -4.04
N PRO A 92 -16.59 -12.08 -3.27
CA PRO A 92 -17.89 -11.40 -3.30
C PRO A 92 -17.80 -9.94 -2.88
N PHE A 93 -16.95 -9.61 -1.90
CA PHE A 93 -16.74 -8.24 -1.46
C PHE A 93 -15.99 -7.41 -2.50
N VAL A 94 -15.00 -8.00 -3.19
CA VAL A 94 -14.32 -7.34 -4.31
C VAL A 94 -15.32 -6.97 -5.40
N ASN A 95 -16.20 -7.89 -5.77
CA ASN A 95 -17.24 -7.63 -6.76
C ASN A 95 -18.20 -6.52 -6.29
N LEU A 96 -18.70 -6.61 -5.06
CA LEU A 96 -19.58 -5.60 -4.47
C LEU A 96 -18.97 -4.21 -4.52
N TYR A 97 -17.71 -4.07 -4.10
CA TYR A 97 -17.03 -2.78 -4.05
C TYR A 97 -16.67 -2.26 -5.44
N ALA A 98 -16.33 -3.14 -6.39
CA ALA A 98 -16.09 -2.77 -7.78
C ALA A 98 -17.37 -2.23 -8.46
N ASP A 99 -18.54 -2.80 -8.15
CA ASP A 99 -19.81 -2.41 -8.74
C ASP A 99 -20.47 -1.23 -8.00
N ASN A 100 -20.18 -1.04 -6.71
CA ASN A 100 -20.82 -0.02 -5.87
C ASN A 100 -19.81 0.73 -4.99
N GLN A 101 -19.45 1.95 -5.40
CA GLN A 101 -18.55 2.82 -4.65
C GLN A 101 -19.11 3.26 -3.30
N THR A 102 -20.42 3.50 -3.20
CA THR A 102 -21.06 3.89 -1.93
C THR A 102 -20.96 2.75 -0.90
N ALA A 103 -21.14 1.50 -1.33
CA ALA A 103 -20.96 0.33 -0.47
C ALA A 103 -19.51 0.21 0.02
N PHE A 104 -18.53 0.46 -0.87
CA PHE A 104 -17.12 0.51 -0.50
C PHE A 104 -16.86 1.58 0.57
N PHE A 105 -17.24 2.83 0.33
CA PHE A 105 -16.99 3.92 1.26
C PHE A 105 -17.67 3.70 2.62
N LYS A 106 -18.89 3.17 2.63
CA LYS A 106 -19.60 2.81 3.87
C LYS A 106 -18.86 1.72 4.65
N ALA A 107 -18.37 0.67 3.98
CA ALA A 107 -17.61 -0.37 4.64
C ALA A 107 -16.26 0.16 5.14
N TYR A 108 -15.60 1.01 4.35
CA TYR A 108 -14.31 1.59 4.69
C TYR A 108 -14.39 2.47 5.94
N SER A 109 -15.38 3.37 6.05
CA SER A 109 -15.54 4.23 7.22
C SER A 109 -15.77 3.42 8.50
N LEU A 110 -16.64 2.42 8.45
CA LEU A 110 -16.95 1.54 9.59
C LEU A 110 -15.72 0.75 10.05
N VAL A 111 -14.89 0.28 9.13
CA VAL A 111 -13.66 -0.45 9.49
C VAL A 111 -12.62 0.49 10.09
N MET A 112 -12.47 1.71 9.56
CA MET A 112 -11.55 2.70 10.14
C MET A 112 -11.98 3.14 11.54
N GLU A 113 -13.28 3.30 11.80
CA GLU A 113 -13.79 3.55 13.15
C GLU A 113 -13.39 2.44 14.13
N LYS A 114 -13.55 1.17 13.73
CA LYS A 114 -13.15 0.01 14.55
C LYS A 114 -11.64 -0.08 14.76
N LEU A 115 -10.84 0.25 13.74
CA LEU A 115 -9.38 0.23 13.83
C LEU A 115 -8.85 1.34 14.76
N ASN A 116 -9.48 2.51 14.74
CA ASN A 116 -9.06 3.66 15.53
C ASN A 116 -9.18 3.47 17.05
N VAL A 117 -9.99 2.50 17.51
CA VAL A 117 -10.16 2.18 18.94
C VAL A 117 -9.42 0.91 19.36
N LEU A 118 -8.68 0.28 18.44
CA LEU A 118 -7.97 -0.95 18.74
C LEU A 118 -6.75 -0.65 19.61
N GLN A 119 -6.71 -1.23 20.82
CA GLN A 119 -5.57 -1.14 21.76
C GLN A 119 -5.14 0.29 22.09
N VAL A 120 -6.07 1.24 22.04
CA VAL A 120 -5.78 2.64 22.39
C VAL A 120 -5.50 2.79 23.88
N LYS A 121 -4.48 3.61 24.17
CA LYS A 121 -4.10 4.05 25.51
C LYS A 121 -5.09 5.10 26.00
N THR A 122 -5.80 4.82 27.10
CA THR A 122 -6.84 5.71 27.67
C THR A 122 -6.58 6.03 29.14
N GLY A 123 -7.20 7.11 29.63
CA GLY A 123 -7.03 7.58 31.01
C GLY A 123 -5.58 7.94 31.32
N LYS A 124 -5.02 7.34 32.38
CA LYS A 124 -3.63 7.56 32.80
C LYS A 124 -2.63 6.60 32.14
N ASN A 125 -3.09 5.71 31.26
CA ASN A 125 -2.26 4.68 30.64
C ASN A 125 -1.53 5.22 29.41
N GLY A 126 -0.57 6.13 29.57
CA GLY A 126 0.20 6.71 28.47
C GLY A 126 0.67 8.14 28.78
N GLU A 127 1.12 8.84 27.74
CA GLU A 127 1.52 10.25 27.85
C GLU A 127 1.07 11.06 26.62
N ILE A 128 0.82 12.35 26.82
CA ILE A 128 0.67 13.31 25.73
C ILE A 128 2.07 13.76 25.35
N ARG A 129 2.54 13.35 24.17
CA ARG A 129 3.88 13.68 23.68
C ARG A 129 3.93 15.11 23.13
N HIS A 130 4.92 15.88 23.57
CA HIS A 130 5.22 17.20 22.99
C HIS A 130 5.90 17.08 21.62
N ARG A 131 6.69 16.01 21.41
CA ARG A 131 7.22 15.64 20.10
C ARG A 131 6.95 14.16 19.82
N CYS A 132 6.46 13.84 18.63
CA CYS A 132 6.04 12.49 18.26
C CYS A 132 7.21 11.50 18.10
N ASP A 133 8.43 12.00 17.94
CA ASP A 133 9.66 11.24 17.72
C ASP A 133 10.44 10.93 19.01
N SER A 134 10.01 11.48 20.16
CA SER A 134 10.70 11.28 21.45
C SER A 134 9.71 11.03 22.59
N PHE A 135 10.14 10.23 23.57
CA PHE A 135 9.42 10.09 24.84
C PHE A 135 9.64 11.31 25.73
N LYS A 136 8.69 11.58 26.63
CA LYS A 136 8.90 12.59 27.66
C LYS A 136 9.99 12.11 28.62
N THR A 137 11.13 12.78 28.63
CA THR A 137 12.15 12.59 29.66
C THR A 137 11.70 13.28 30.95
N ILE A 138 11.51 12.50 32.01
CA ILE A 138 11.32 13.02 33.36
C ILE A 138 12.71 12.95 34.01
N ASN A 139 13.32 14.10 34.29
CA ASN A 139 14.53 14.13 35.12
C ASN A 139 14.12 13.78 36.55
N ILE A 140 14.54 12.61 37.02
CA ILE A 140 14.40 12.20 38.41
C ILE A 140 15.68 12.66 39.10
N ASN A 141 15.55 13.60 40.03
CA ASN A 141 16.63 14.04 40.92
C ASN A 141 16.87 13.02 42.03
#